data_AF-A4TWE6-F1
#
_entry.id   AF-A4TWE6-F1
#
_cell.length_a   1.000
_cell.length_b   1.000
_cell.length_c   1.000
_cell.angle_alpha   90.00
_cell.angle_beta   90.00
_cell.angle_gamma   90.00
#
_symmetry.space_group_name_H-M   'P 1'
#
loop_
_entity.id
_entity.type
_entity.pdbx_description
1 polymer ?
#
loop_
_entity_poly.entity_id
_entity_poly.type
_entity_poly.pdbx_seq_one_letter_code
_entity_poly.pdbx_strand_id
1 'polypeptide(L)'
;MTTPLDTTPGPTQPAPAPLIAVDRAVAELRRGAVVAVRGADRRVVYVLAAEAATPDSLANLTTLAGAKPFLVLTGRRVGVLDLAPAQPGAMRLDMASGLTAEACAWLADPVVRDVARPDTSTLTLTPVAD
;
A
#
# COMPACT_ATOMS: atom_id res chain seq x y z
N MET A 1 -21.39 51.52 -11.98
CA MET A 1 -21.77 50.16 -12.42
C MET A 1 -20.67 49.21 -11.96
N THR A 2 -20.99 48.25 -11.10
CA THR A 2 -20.01 47.29 -10.56
C THR A 2 -20.21 45.93 -11.22
N THR A 3 -19.19 45.44 -11.92
CA THR A 3 -19.19 44.09 -12.50
C THR A 3 -19.18 43.05 -11.36
N PRO A 4 -20.01 42.00 -11.40
CA PRO A 4 -20.00 40.99 -10.35
C PRO A 4 -18.69 40.19 -10.38
N LEU A 5 -18.17 39.84 -9.20
CA LEU A 5 -17.02 38.94 -9.07
C LEU A 5 -17.46 37.53 -9.50
N ASP A 6 -16.75 36.93 -10.45
CA ASP A 6 -16.96 35.54 -10.82
C ASP A 6 -16.49 34.64 -9.67
N THR A 7 -17.45 34.04 -8.97
CA THR A 7 -17.22 33.15 -7.83
C THR A 7 -17.21 31.69 -8.24
N THR A 8 -17.22 31.37 -9.54
CA THR A 8 -17.25 29.98 -10.02
C THR A 8 -15.87 29.36 -9.77
N PRO A 9 -15.69 28.51 -8.74
CA PRO A 9 -14.39 27.93 -8.47
C PRO A 9 -14.22 26.76 -9.45
N GLY A 10 -13.30 26.89 -10.39
CA GLY A 10 -12.98 25.82 -11.33
C GLY A 10 -11.59 26.00 -11.91
N PRO A 11 -10.78 24.94 -12.00
CA PRO A 11 -9.48 25.04 -12.67
C PRO A 11 -9.71 25.45 -14.13
N THR A 12 -8.91 26.40 -14.62
CA THR A 12 -9.00 26.96 -15.99
C THR A 12 -8.81 25.90 -17.08
N GLN A 13 -8.27 24.74 -16.74
CA GLN A 13 -8.15 23.57 -17.60
C GLN A 13 -8.34 22.28 -16.79
N PRO A 14 -9.06 21.27 -17.30
CA PRO A 14 -9.19 19.99 -16.61
C PRO A 14 -7.82 19.31 -16.44
N ALA A 15 -7.66 18.59 -15.33
CA ALA A 15 -6.44 17.86 -15.05
C ALA A 15 -6.18 16.79 -16.13
N PRO A 16 -4.91 16.54 -16.51
CA PRO A 16 -4.57 15.48 -17.44
C PRO A 16 -4.93 14.10 -16.85
N ALA A 17 -5.30 13.15 -17.71
CA ALA A 17 -5.78 11.83 -17.31
C ALA A 17 -4.87 11.07 -16.31
N PRO A 18 -3.53 11.15 -16.39
CA PRO A 18 -2.66 10.51 -15.39
C PRO A 18 -2.85 11.05 -13.98
N LEU A 19 -3.04 12.36 -13.80
CA LEU A 19 -3.26 12.95 -12.48
C LEU A 19 -4.61 12.53 -11.91
N ILE A 20 -5.66 12.51 -12.74
CA ILE A 20 -6.98 12.01 -12.35
C ILE A 20 -6.90 10.53 -11.91
N ALA A 21 -6.12 9.71 -12.64
CA ALA A 21 -5.94 8.30 -12.30
C ALA A 21 -5.19 8.11 -10.97
N VAL A 22 -4.16 8.91 -10.71
CA VAL A 22 -3.43 8.90 -9.42
C VAL A 22 -4.31 9.36 -8.27
N ASP A 23 -5.04 10.46 -8.44
CA ASP A 23 -5.95 10.97 -7.41
C ASP A 23 -7.02 9.93 -7.06
N ARG A 24 -7.57 9.27 -8.08
CA ARG A 24 -8.51 8.17 -7.89
C ARG A 24 -7.85 7.00 -7.15
N ALA A 25 -6.67 6.56 -7.59
CA ALA A 25 -5.94 5.47 -6.92
C ALA A 25 -5.70 5.75 -5.43
N VAL A 26 -5.30 6.98 -5.09
CA VAL A 26 -5.08 7.40 -3.69
C VAL A 26 -6.41 7.37 -2.91
N ALA A 27 -7.50 7.84 -3.49
CA ALA A 27 -8.81 7.81 -2.85
C ALA A 27 -9.31 6.38 -2.59
N GLU A 28 -9.11 5.47 -3.54
CA GLU A 28 -9.47 4.05 -3.39
C GLU A 28 -8.60 3.36 -2.32
N LEU A 29 -7.29 3.59 -2.30
CA LEU A 29 -6.40 3.05 -1.27
C LEU A 29 -6.80 3.51 0.15
N ARG A 30 -7.15 4.80 0.30
CA ARG A 30 -7.65 5.35 1.59
C ARG A 30 -8.96 4.73 2.06
N ARG A 31 -9.75 4.16 1.13
CA ARG A 31 -11.00 3.44 1.43
C ARG A 31 -10.78 1.94 1.63
N GLY A 32 -9.53 1.45 1.52
CA GLY A 32 -9.19 0.04 1.63
C GLY A 32 -9.50 -0.79 0.38
N ALA A 33 -9.71 -0.15 -0.77
CA ALA A 33 -9.90 -0.85 -2.04
C ALA A 33 -8.57 -1.25 -2.68
N VAL A 34 -8.59 -2.33 -3.47
CA VAL A 34 -7.44 -2.79 -4.25
C VAL A 34 -7.29 -1.94 -5.51
N VAL A 35 -6.07 -1.50 -5.81
CA VAL A 35 -5.72 -0.74 -7.00
C VAL A 35 -4.74 -1.52 -7.87
N ALA A 36 -4.92 -1.49 -9.19
CA ALA A 36 -3.97 -2.04 -10.15
C ALA A 36 -2.97 -0.96 -10.60
N VAL A 37 -1.69 -1.22 -10.43
CA VAL A 37 -0.58 -0.35 -10.87
C VAL A 37 0.14 -1.04 -12.03
N ARG A 38 0.27 -0.34 -13.16
CA ARG A 38 0.98 -0.85 -14.33
C ARG A 38 2.39 -0.26 -14.42
N GLY A 39 3.40 -1.11 -14.46
CA GLY A 39 4.79 -0.74 -14.71
C GLY A 39 5.08 -0.42 -16.17
N ALA A 40 6.22 0.21 -16.42
CA ALA A 40 6.70 0.51 -17.78
C ALA A 40 6.92 -0.77 -18.61
N ASP A 41 7.26 -1.88 -17.95
CA ASP A 41 7.42 -3.22 -18.50
C ASP A 41 6.09 -3.94 -18.82
N ARG A 42 4.97 -3.22 -18.76
CA ARG A 42 3.59 -3.71 -18.94
C ARG A 42 3.11 -4.67 -17.86
N ARG A 43 3.90 -5.01 -16.84
CA ARG A 43 3.45 -5.80 -15.70
C ARG A 43 2.45 -5.01 -14.87
N VAL A 44 1.54 -5.73 -14.22
CA VAL A 44 0.52 -5.16 -13.36
C VAL A 44 0.67 -5.75 -11.98
N VAL A 45 0.66 -4.90 -10.96
CA VAL A 45 0.63 -5.29 -9.56
C VAL A 45 -0.69 -4.81 -8.96
N TYR A 46 -1.35 -5.70 -8.22
CA TYR A 46 -2.50 -5.33 -7.41
C TYR A 46 -2.00 -4.92 -6.02
N VAL A 47 -2.42 -3.75 -5.57
CA VAL A 47 -1.92 -3.10 -4.37
C VAL A 47 -3.08 -2.82 -3.42
N LEU A 48 -2.86 -3.11 -2.15
CA LEU A 48 -3.75 -2.80 -1.04
C LEU A 48 -2.94 -2.02 0.01
N ALA A 49 -3.55 -1.02 0.62
CA ALA A 49 -2.94 -0.34 1.76
C ALA A 49 -2.87 -1.30 2.96
N ALA A 50 -1.67 -1.52 3.51
CA ALA A 50 -1.46 -2.49 4.59
C ALA A 50 -2.30 -2.18 5.85
N GLU A 51 -2.52 -0.90 6.15
CA GLU A 51 -3.37 -0.41 7.25
C GLU A 51 -4.86 -0.72 7.07
N ALA A 52 -5.29 -1.00 5.85
CA ALA A 52 -6.68 -1.35 5.53
C ALA A 52 -6.86 -2.85 5.26
N ALA A 53 -5.85 -3.67 5.56
CA ALA A 53 -5.92 -5.11 5.35
C ALA A 53 -6.94 -5.75 6.29
N THR A 54 -7.90 -6.47 5.70
CA THR A 54 -8.83 -7.37 6.38
C THR A 54 -8.69 -8.77 5.78
N PRO A 55 -9.21 -9.83 6.44
CA PRO A 55 -9.23 -11.17 5.85
C PRO A 55 -9.88 -11.17 4.46
N ASP A 56 -11.01 -10.48 4.30
CA ASP A 56 -11.75 -10.41 3.03
C ASP A 56 -10.97 -9.62 1.96
N SER A 57 -10.33 -8.52 2.31
CA SER A 57 -9.56 -7.73 1.35
C SER A 57 -8.30 -8.46 0.89
N LEU A 58 -7.65 -9.24 1.76
CA LEU A 58 -6.51 -10.10 1.42
C LEU A 58 -6.93 -11.28 0.54
N ALA A 59 -8.09 -11.88 0.81
CA ALA A 59 -8.67 -12.91 -0.04
C ALA A 59 -8.97 -12.34 -1.44
N ASN A 60 -9.64 -11.18 -1.51
CA ASN A 60 -9.92 -10.50 -2.78
C ASN A 60 -8.62 -10.15 -3.54
N LEU A 61 -7.61 -9.63 -2.85
CA LEU A 61 -6.30 -9.34 -3.44
C LEU A 61 -5.66 -10.61 -4.04
N THR A 62 -5.74 -11.73 -3.32
CA THR A 62 -5.26 -13.04 -3.80
C THR A 62 -6.01 -13.48 -5.05
N THR A 63 -7.34 -13.36 -5.06
CA THR A 63 -8.18 -13.69 -6.21
C THR A 63 -7.84 -12.85 -7.44
N LEU A 64 -7.67 -11.53 -7.28
CA LEU A 64 -7.33 -10.63 -8.38
C LEU A 64 -5.91 -10.89 -8.93
N ALA A 65 -4.95 -11.13 -8.02
CA ALA A 65 -3.55 -11.34 -8.40
C ALA A 65 -3.25 -12.76 -8.90
N GLY A 66 -4.07 -13.75 -8.54
CA GLY A 66 -3.80 -15.17 -8.81
C GLY A 66 -2.57 -15.73 -8.06
N ALA A 67 -2.09 -15.02 -7.04
CA ALA A 67 -0.90 -15.36 -6.26
C ALA A 67 -1.05 -14.87 -4.81
N LYS A 68 -0.27 -15.48 -3.90
CA LYS A 68 -0.25 -15.06 -2.50
C LYS A 68 0.27 -13.61 -2.36
N PRO A 69 -0.37 -12.77 -1.53
CA PRO A 69 0.10 -11.42 -1.29
C PRO A 69 1.41 -11.44 -0.49
N PHE A 70 2.19 -10.37 -0.63
CA PHE A 70 3.40 -10.07 0.14
C PHE A 70 3.30 -8.63 0.65
N LEU A 71 4.04 -8.32 1.72
CA LEU A 71 4.02 -7.01 2.35
C LEU A 71 5.23 -6.22 1.90
N VAL A 72 5.06 -4.94 1.62
CA VAL A 72 6.17 -4.04 1.31
C VAL A 72 6.27 -3.00 2.40
N LEU A 73 7.44 -2.89 3.02
CA LEU A 73 7.74 -1.90 4.05
C LEU A 73 8.95 -1.06 3.62
N THR A 74 9.09 0.12 4.20
CA THR A 74 10.35 0.87 4.07
C THR A 74 11.47 0.15 4.82
N GLY A 75 12.71 0.24 4.32
CA GLY A 75 13.87 -0.33 5.01
C GLY A 75 14.10 0.27 6.40
N ARG A 76 13.69 1.53 6.62
CA ARG A 76 13.63 2.14 7.95
C ARG A 76 12.67 1.41 8.89
N ARG A 77 11.45 1.08 8.43
CA ARG A 77 10.46 0.37 9.25
C ARG A 77 10.94 -1.03 9.61
N VAL A 78 11.55 -1.75 8.66
CA VAL A 78 12.20 -3.04 8.92
C VAL A 78 13.25 -2.94 10.02
N GLY A 79 14.06 -1.88 10.02
CA GLY A 79 15.03 -1.59 11.08
C GLY A 79 14.40 -1.29 12.43
N VAL A 80 13.31 -0.51 12.48
CA VAL A 80 12.57 -0.22 13.73
C VAL A 80 11.97 -1.48 14.36
N LEU A 81 11.65 -2.49 13.55
CA LEU A 81 11.09 -3.75 13.99
C LEU A 81 12.16 -4.80 14.36
N ASP A 82 13.45 -4.43 14.31
CA ASP A 82 14.61 -5.30 14.52
C ASP A 82 14.60 -6.55 13.61
N LEU A 83 14.05 -6.44 12.39
CA LEU A 83 13.97 -7.54 11.43
C LEU A 83 15.23 -7.65 10.56
N ALA A 84 15.87 -6.51 10.27
CA ALA A 84 17.16 -6.39 9.59
C ALA A 84 17.74 -4.98 9.85
N PRO A 85 19.04 -4.73 9.62
CA PRO A 85 19.59 -3.38 9.71
C PRO A 85 18.81 -2.37 8.86
N ALA A 86 18.59 -1.17 9.41
CA ALA A 86 17.91 -0.10 8.69
C ALA A 86 18.68 0.27 7.42
N GLN A 87 17.98 0.33 6.29
CA GLN A 87 18.57 0.68 4.99
C GLN A 87 17.61 1.55 4.15
N PRO A 88 18.13 2.30 3.16
CA PRO A 88 17.29 2.99 2.18
C PRO A 88 16.42 2.03 1.36
N GLY A 89 15.37 2.56 0.74
CA GLY A 89 14.51 1.81 -0.19
C GLY A 89 13.39 1.01 0.50
N ALA A 90 12.83 0.08 -0.26
CA ALA A 90 11.71 -0.76 0.15
C ALA A 90 12.13 -2.23 0.26
N MET A 91 11.48 -2.93 1.20
CA MET A 91 11.72 -4.31 1.54
C MET A 91 10.42 -5.10 1.35
N ARG A 92 10.49 -6.16 0.57
CA ARG A 92 9.46 -7.18 0.49
C ARG A 92 9.60 -8.15 1.66
N LEU A 93 8.50 -8.36 2.36
CA LEU A 93 8.30 -9.38 3.38
C LEU A 93 7.40 -10.48 2.83
N ASP A 94 7.89 -11.71 2.90
CA ASP A 94 7.10 -12.92 2.66
C ASP A 94 6.92 -13.70 3.96
N MET A 95 5.69 -14.17 4.21
CA MET A 95 5.35 -15.06 5.33
C MET A 95 5.06 -16.46 4.81
N ALA A 96 5.77 -17.47 5.31
CA ALA A 96 5.55 -18.86 4.91
C ALA A 96 4.11 -19.34 5.17
N SER A 97 3.52 -18.92 6.29
CA SER A 97 2.11 -19.17 6.66
C SER A 97 1.09 -18.35 5.86
N GLY A 98 1.53 -17.37 5.08
CA GLY A 98 0.68 -16.36 4.45
C GLY A 98 0.48 -15.12 5.33
N LEU A 99 0.16 -14.00 4.70
CA LEU A 99 -0.14 -12.74 5.41
C LEU A 99 -1.53 -12.79 6.03
N THR A 100 -1.62 -12.33 7.28
CA THR A 100 -2.90 -12.07 7.96
C THR A 100 -3.09 -10.57 8.16
N ALA A 101 -4.33 -10.15 8.42
CA ALA A 101 -4.66 -8.75 8.71
C ALA A 101 -3.93 -8.24 9.96
N GLU A 102 -3.84 -9.08 10.99
CA GLU A 102 -3.15 -8.80 12.25
C GLU A 102 -1.64 -8.63 12.03
N ALA A 103 -1.03 -9.50 11.22
CA ALA A 103 0.37 -9.39 10.86
C ALA A 103 0.63 -8.09 10.08
N CYS A 104 -0.22 -7.76 9.11
CA CYS A 104 -0.15 -6.48 8.38
C CYS A 104 -0.24 -5.28 9.32
N ALA A 105 -1.22 -5.26 10.23
CA ALA A 105 -1.38 -4.19 11.20
C ALA A 105 -0.15 -4.05 12.10
N TRP A 106 0.32 -5.16 12.70
CA TRP A 106 1.48 -5.14 13.59
C TRP A 106 2.76 -4.66 12.88
N LEU A 107 2.98 -5.12 11.64
CA LEU A 107 4.17 -4.79 10.87
C LEU A 107 4.13 -3.37 10.30
N ALA A 108 2.98 -2.88 9.84
CA ALA A 108 2.87 -1.59 9.17
C ALA A 108 2.66 -0.41 10.13
N ASP A 109 1.81 -0.55 11.15
CA ASP A 109 1.38 0.57 11.99
C ASP A 109 2.37 0.82 13.15
N PRO A 110 2.99 2.02 13.23
CA PRO A 110 3.97 2.35 14.27
C PRO A 110 3.39 2.50 15.68
N VAL A 111 2.08 2.61 15.82
CA VAL A 111 1.41 2.86 17.10
C VAL A 111 0.32 1.83 17.41
N VAL A 112 0.30 0.71 16.68
CA VAL A 112 -0.67 -0.37 16.86
C VAL A 112 -0.70 -0.86 18.31
N ARG A 113 -1.91 -1.08 18.81
CA ARG A 113 -2.19 -1.59 20.16
C ARG A 113 -3.07 -2.82 20.04
N ASP A 114 -3.03 -3.67 21.05
CA ASP A 114 -3.94 -4.81 21.19
C ASP A 114 -3.87 -5.84 20.04
N VAL A 115 -2.78 -5.81 19.27
CA VAL A 115 -2.46 -6.81 18.23
C VAL A 115 -1.23 -7.59 18.68
N ALA A 116 -1.34 -8.91 18.69
CA ALA A 116 -0.24 -9.79 19.05
C ALA A 116 0.90 -9.68 18.03
N ARG A 117 2.14 -9.73 18.52
CA ARG A 117 3.32 -9.78 17.64
C ARG A 117 3.25 -11.07 16.79
N PRO A 118 3.32 -10.98 15.45
CA PRO A 118 3.38 -12.16 14.61
C PRO A 118 4.71 -12.89 14.81
N ASP A 119 4.73 -14.18 14.50
CA ASP A 119 5.99 -14.93 14.46
C ASP A 119 6.88 -14.40 13.33
N THR A 120 7.95 -13.72 13.70
CA THR A 120 8.89 -13.11 12.76
C THR A 120 10.00 -14.07 12.33
N SER A 121 10.09 -15.27 12.92
CA SER A 121 11.16 -16.25 12.60
C SER A 121 11.01 -16.86 11.21
N THR A 122 9.79 -16.87 10.67
CA THR A 122 9.49 -17.42 9.33
C THR A 122 9.41 -16.35 8.24
N LEU A 123 9.85 -15.13 8.53
CA LEU A 123 9.84 -14.02 7.58
C LEU A 123 11.06 -14.08 6.65
N THR A 124 10.81 -13.97 5.35
CA THR A 124 11.86 -13.74 4.37
C THR A 124 11.83 -12.28 3.95
N LEU A 125 13.00 -11.64 3.97
CA LEU A 125 13.20 -10.26 3.57
C LEU A 125 13.97 -10.21 2.26
N THR A 126 13.45 -9.47 1.28
CA THR A 126 14.13 -9.21 0.01
C THR A 126 14.05 -7.72 -0.34
N PRO A 127 15.15 -7.07 -0.75
CA PRO A 127 15.08 -5.72 -1.31
C PRO A 127 14.18 -5.70 -2.54
N VAL A 128 13.29 -4.71 -2.62
CA VAL A 128 12.55 -4.44 -3.86
C VAL A 128 13.50 -3.66 -4.77
N ALA A 129 13.80 -4.20 -5.95
CA ALA A 129 14.64 -3.50 -6.93
C ALA A 129 13.92 -2.24 -7.44
N ASP A 130 14.68 -1.15 -7.60
CA ASP A 130 14.23 0.09 -8.25
C ASP A 130 14.12 -0.06 -9.77
#